data_AF-A0A3M1VMC8-F1
#
_entry.id   AF-A0A3M1VMC8-F1
#
_cell.length_a   1.000
_cell.length_b   1.000
_cell.length_c   1.000
_cell.angle_alpha   90.00
_cell.angle_beta   90.00
_cell.angle_gamma   90.00
#
_symmetry.space_group_name_H-M   'P 1'
#
loop_
_entity.id
_entity.type
_entity.pdbx_description
1 polymer ?
#
loop_
_entity_poly.entity_id
_entity_poly.type
_entity_poly.pdbx_seq_one_letter_code
_entity_poly.pdbx_strand_id
1 'polypeptide(L)'
;KGVSSVSPNAPAHLFVTLGNAPAIVFEAFLLEGIRFSHVHVLTSEKPDIAPIEEFFCGGVGGSDVTVMVTRVSGFNELRSEQDHARFEEVMYRWFLETRTRPEQRYVCIAGGFKTMSAAMQKAAAVLGAREVFHVLADDGRQRPPETVSEVLEAHRRGRLHFIRLGPESGWPQFRDVNASKYPLTVVRQEGIERWVTAPDNAFRERLREIVERAHRVAESWEALHDLPFPDLATWPTADLRWLQEPLDPDRARDRTWVRGLPKIELHCHLGGFATHGDLLERVRDAAEDRARLPKREAPPLPENWPQPDEPIGLEAYMQLGDATGSTLLKDPGCLREHCRLMYDHFCEHNVIYAEVRCSPANYADPDRNRSAWDVLSDIRTVFQKCMEERREGNGGRPPCHVNLIIIATRRAHGDYRAAISRHLALAVTAAEHWREETECRVVGVDLAGYEDERTRPHYFRDEFTAVHRCGLAVTVHAGENDDAEAIWRAVFDLNARRIGHGLTLDQSRELLRSVADRGIGVELCPYANFQIRGYPLAGQSDDDRRGQYPLLRYLREDVRVTVNTDNIGISAASLTDNLLFAAKLCPGLTRLDLLRLQRNAVETAFASATARHGLLREYSRLIEEAWR
;
A
#
# COMPACT_ATOMS: atom_id res chain seq x y z
N LYS A 1 -11.49 25.23 4.48
CA LYS A 1 -12.35 25.98 5.43
C LYS A 1 -12.37 25.21 6.74
N GLY A 2 -11.67 25.71 7.75
CA GLY A 2 -11.45 25.04 9.02
C GLY A 2 -10.44 25.84 9.84
N VAL A 3 -10.67 27.15 9.94
CA VAL A 3 -9.93 27.99 10.87
C VAL A 3 -10.56 27.72 12.23
N SER A 4 -9.92 26.85 13.00
CA SER A 4 -10.16 26.71 14.43
C SER A 4 -10.11 28.11 15.06
N SER A 5 -11.22 28.55 15.63
CA SER A 5 -11.29 29.76 16.45
C SER A 5 -10.53 29.49 17.75
N VAL A 6 -9.26 29.90 17.79
CA VAL A 6 -8.38 29.73 18.96
C VAL A 6 -8.70 30.78 20.03
N SER A 7 -8.74 30.33 21.28
CA SER A 7 -8.93 31.16 22.47
C SER A 7 -7.85 32.25 22.56
N PRO A 8 -8.22 33.54 22.75
CA PRO A 8 -7.28 34.67 22.81
C PRO A 8 -6.34 34.68 24.05
N ASN A 9 -6.38 33.64 24.90
CA ASN A 9 -5.66 33.57 26.18
C ASN A 9 -4.61 32.45 26.29
N ALA A 10 -4.15 31.85 25.18
CA ALA A 10 -3.07 30.86 25.27
C ALA A 10 -1.76 31.54 25.76
N PRO A 11 -1.05 30.96 26.75
CA PRO A 11 0.17 31.58 27.29
C PRO A 11 1.21 31.73 26.18
N ALA A 12 1.81 32.92 26.07
CA ALA A 12 2.87 33.20 25.11
C ALA A 12 4.23 32.79 25.67
N HIS A 13 5.01 32.08 24.86
CA HIS A 13 6.34 31.57 25.18
C HIS A 13 7.34 32.20 24.20
N LEU A 14 8.34 32.89 24.75
CA LEU A 14 9.46 33.42 23.97
C LEU A 14 10.55 32.34 23.83
N PHE A 15 11.01 32.12 22.60
CA PHE A 15 12.14 31.27 22.27
C PHE A 15 13.24 32.16 21.69
N VAL A 16 14.43 32.12 22.30
CA VAL A 16 15.56 32.95 21.87
C VAL A 16 16.86 32.16 22.03
N THR A 17 17.78 32.30 21.07
CA THR A 17 19.15 31.80 21.20
C THR A 17 20.04 32.87 21.82
N LEU A 18 21.01 32.48 22.63
CA LEU A 18 21.94 33.41 23.26
C LEU A 18 23.37 33.16 22.76
N GLY A 19 24.01 34.22 22.27
CA GLY A 19 25.44 34.27 21.96
C GLY A 19 26.21 34.93 23.09
N ASN A 20 27.13 35.85 22.75
CA ASN A 20 27.94 36.56 23.74
C ASN A 20 27.26 37.81 24.34
N ALA A 21 26.12 38.25 23.78
CA ALA A 21 25.41 39.46 24.20
C ALA A 21 24.08 39.09 24.90
N PRO A 22 24.01 39.13 26.25
CA PRO A 22 22.80 38.80 26.99
C PRO A 22 21.65 39.79 26.78
N ALA A 23 21.97 41.03 26.35
CA ALA A 23 21.00 42.08 26.05
C ALA A 23 19.85 41.63 25.12
N ILE A 24 20.16 40.72 24.19
CA ILE A 24 19.20 40.24 23.18
C ILE A 24 17.97 39.54 23.78
N VAL A 25 18.12 38.92 24.95
CA VAL A 25 17.01 38.25 25.64
C VAL A 25 16.02 39.29 26.17
N PHE A 26 16.54 40.41 26.68
CA PHE A 26 15.71 41.52 27.19
C PHE A 26 15.03 42.27 26.05
N GLU A 27 15.78 42.54 24.98
CA GLU A 27 15.25 43.17 23.77
C GLU A 27 14.09 42.35 23.18
N ALA A 28 14.26 41.03 23.07
CA ALA A 28 13.24 40.13 22.55
C ALA A 28 12.02 40.01 23.48
N PHE A 29 12.23 40.05 24.80
CA PHE A 29 11.17 40.00 25.80
C PHE A 29 10.23 41.21 25.74
N LEU A 30 10.74 42.37 25.31
CA LEU A 30 9.98 43.62 25.19
C LEU A 30 9.19 43.75 23.87
N LEU A 31 8.95 42.64 23.16
CA LEU A 31 8.16 42.64 21.92
C LEU A 31 6.79 43.32 22.13
N GLU A 32 6.55 44.37 21.36
CA GLU A 32 5.36 45.21 21.52
C GLU A 32 4.05 44.42 21.36
N GLY A 33 3.12 44.66 22.29
CA GLY A 33 1.77 44.09 22.26
C GLY A 33 1.65 42.64 22.74
N ILE A 34 2.75 42.03 23.21
CA ILE A 34 2.76 40.65 23.73
C ILE A 34 3.21 40.65 25.20
N ARG A 35 2.57 39.79 26.02
CA ARG A 35 3.03 39.49 27.38
C ARG A 35 3.47 38.04 27.45
N PHE A 36 4.75 37.80 27.64
CA PHE A 36 5.30 36.45 27.77
C PHE A 36 5.11 35.94 29.20
N SER A 37 4.67 34.68 29.29
CA SER A 37 4.61 33.93 30.56
C SER A 37 5.85 33.08 30.78
N HIS A 38 6.55 32.74 29.68
CA HIS A 38 7.73 31.91 29.71
C HIS A 38 8.79 32.45 28.74
N VAL A 39 10.05 32.38 29.15
CA VAL A 39 11.22 32.69 28.31
C VAL A 39 12.15 31.49 28.29
N HIS A 40 12.32 30.92 27.11
CA HIS A 40 13.18 29.79 26.84
C HIS A 40 14.42 30.30 26.10
N VAL A 41 15.59 30.14 26.72
CA VAL A 41 16.87 30.53 26.14
C VAL A 41 17.67 29.29 25.79
N LEU A 42 18.16 29.17 24.56
CA LEU A 42 19.08 28.10 24.15
C LEU A 42 20.48 28.67 23.88
N THR A 43 21.51 28.08 24.47
CA THR A 43 22.88 28.61 24.40
C THR A 43 23.97 27.53 24.47
N SER A 44 25.23 27.93 24.24
CA SER A 44 26.40 27.09 24.47
C SER A 44 26.83 27.10 25.95
N GLU A 45 27.89 26.39 26.32
CA GLU A 45 28.31 26.32 27.73
C GLU A 45 28.92 27.61 28.28
N LYS A 46 29.39 28.52 27.42
CA LYS A 46 30.19 29.68 27.83
C LYS A 46 29.44 30.98 28.16
N PRO A 47 28.36 31.36 27.46
CA PRO A 47 27.75 32.67 27.66
C PRO A 47 27.36 32.95 29.10
N ASP A 48 27.69 34.15 29.57
CA ASP A 48 27.30 34.65 30.88
C ASP A 48 25.80 34.93 30.92
N ILE A 49 25.14 34.42 31.95
CA ILE A 49 23.70 34.52 32.15
C ILE A 49 23.33 35.29 33.41
N ALA A 50 24.31 35.75 34.21
CA ALA A 50 24.05 36.52 35.41
C ALA A 50 23.12 37.74 35.15
N PRO A 51 23.25 38.47 34.02
CA PRO A 51 22.30 39.54 33.70
C PRO A 51 20.86 39.05 33.47
N ILE A 52 20.68 37.81 32.98
CA ILE A 52 19.36 37.21 32.74
C ILE A 52 18.71 36.84 34.07
N GLU A 53 19.47 36.23 34.98
CA GLU A 53 19.01 35.95 36.34
C GLU A 53 18.64 37.23 37.08
N GLU A 54 19.49 38.27 37.01
CA GLU A 54 19.22 39.56 37.65
C GLU A 54 17.92 40.20 37.11
N PHE A 55 17.71 40.17 35.79
CA PHE A 55 16.53 40.79 35.18
C PHE A 55 15.21 40.12 35.61
N PHE A 56 15.15 38.79 35.56
CA PHE A 56 13.92 38.05 35.82
C PHE A 56 13.72 37.72 37.30
N CYS A 57 14.77 37.32 38.02
CA CYS A 57 14.69 37.04 39.46
C CYS A 57 14.72 38.31 40.32
N GLY A 58 15.32 39.40 39.84
CA GLY A 58 15.30 40.71 40.50
C GLY A 58 13.97 41.47 40.36
N GLY A 59 12.97 40.90 39.70
CA GLY A 59 11.61 41.44 39.59
C GLY A 59 11.42 42.53 38.52
N VAL A 60 12.46 42.88 37.77
CA VAL A 60 12.42 43.92 36.72
C VAL A 60 11.65 43.44 35.48
N GLY A 61 11.78 42.16 35.13
CA GLY A 61 11.03 41.49 34.05
C GLY A 61 9.60 41.08 34.40
N GLY A 62 9.14 41.32 35.65
CA GLY A 62 7.87 40.86 36.19
C GLY A 62 7.98 39.53 36.95
N SER A 63 7.32 39.44 38.11
CA SER A 63 7.43 38.30 39.05
C SER A 63 6.82 36.98 38.56
N ASP A 64 6.01 37.04 37.50
CA ASP A 64 5.17 35.91 37.06
C ASP A 64 5.70 35.23 35.79
N VAL A 65 6.96 35.51 35.41
CA VAL A 65 7.59 34.96 34.20
C VAL A 65 8.51 33.79 34.57
N THR A 66 8.28 32.64 33.96
CA THR A 66 9.17 31.48 34.11
C THR A 66 10.30 31.54 33.10
N VAL A 67 11.55 31.49 33.56
CA VAL A 67 12.72 31.51 32.67
C VAL A 67 13.49 30.20 32.78
N MET A 68 13.91 29.68 31.63
CA MET A 68 14.72 28.48 31.54
C MET A 68 15.86 28.70 30.53
N VAL A 69 17.09 28.59 31.00
CA VAL A 69 18.30 28.63 30.18
C VAL A 69 18.77 27.20 29.94
N THR A 70 18.72 26.78 28.67
CA THR A 70 19.15 25.45 28.23
C THR A 70 20.52 25.57 27.57
N ARG A 71 21.50 24.86 28.11
CA ARG A 71 22.86 24.78 27.58
C ARG A 71 23.07 23.46 26.86
N VAL A 72 23.67 23.51 25.69
CA VAL A 72 24.09 22.30 24.98
C VAL A 72 25.37 21.77 25.65
N SER A 73 25.29 20.59 26.28
CA SER A 73 26.39 20.02 27.06
C SER A 73 27.58 19.63 26.18
N GLY A 74 28.80 19.95 26.61
CA GLY A 74 30.03 19.69 25.87
C GLY A 74 30.15 20.49 24.57
N PHE A 75 29.46 21.63 24.47
CA PHE A 75 29.46 22.50 23.31
C PHE A 75 29.84 23.92 23.72
N ASN A 76 31.05 24.34 23.35
CA ASN A 76 31.62 25.63 23.75
C ASN A 76 31.40 26.72 22.69
N GLU A 77 31.77 26.43 21.44
CA GLU A 77 31.72 27.35 20.30
C GLU A 77 31.45 26.56 19.01
N LEU A 78 30.85 27.23 18.02
CA LEU A 78 30.67 26.69 16.67
C LEU A 78 32.00 26.71 15.91
N ARG A 79 32.76 25.61 15.95
CA ARG A 79 34.06 25.49 15.29
C ARG A 79 34.06 24.55 14.07
N SER A 80 33.05 23.70 13.96
CA SER A 80 32.91 22.72 12.89
C SER A 80 31.46 22.56 12.41
N GLU A 81 31.28 21.87 11.29
CA GLU A 81 29.95 21.45 10.81
C GLU A 81 29.27 20.48 11.78
N GLN A 82 30.04 19.61 12.44
CA GLN A 82 29.53 18.65 13.42
C GLN A 82 28.99 19.36 14.68
N ASP A 83 29.64 20.45 15.09
CA ASP A 83 29.17 21.32 16.17
C ASP A 83 27.82 21.96 15.79
N HIS A 84 27.70 22.49 14.56
CA HIS A 84 26.44 23.05 14.08
C HIS A 84 25.33 22.00 14.03
N ALA A 85 25.63 20.81 13.51
CA ALA A 85 24.72 19.67 13.45
C ALA A 85 24.17 19.28 14.83
N ARG A 86 25.04 19.20 15.83
CA ARG A 86 24.67 18.86 17.21
C ARG A 86 23.78 19.93 17.84
N PHE A 87 24.11 21.20 17.64
CA PHE A 87 23.32 22.32 18.14
C PHE A 87 21.93 22.36 17.49
N GLU A 88 21.86 22.17 16.17
CA GLU A 88 20.61 22.14 15.40
C GLU A 88 19.71 20.98 15.88
N GLU A 89 20.27 19.79 16.12
CA GLU A 89 19.53 18.64 16.65
C GLU A 89 18.92 18.93 18.02
N VAL A 90 19.73 19.48 18.94
CA VAL A 90 19.24 19.88 20.26
C VAL A 90 18.16 20.95 20.16
N MET A 91 18.30 21.92 19.24
CA MET A 91 17.32 22.97 19.03
C MET A 91 15.95 22.43 18.60
N TYR A 92 15.90 21.49 17.64
CA TYR A 92 14.62 20.89 17.24
C TYR A 92 13.95 20.17 18.41
N ARG A 93 14.69 19.36 19.16
CA ARG A 93 14.15 18.62 20.30
C ARG A 93 13.76 19.55 21.46
N TRP A 94 14.49 20.64 21.64
CA TRP A 94 14.20 21.68 22.62
C TRP A 94 12.83 22.33 22.38
N PHE A 95 12.48 22.67 21.13
CA PHE A 95 11.13 23.11 20.80
C PHE A 95 10.06 22.10 21.21
N LEU A 96 10.29 20.80 20.96
CA LEU A 96 9.33 19.74 21.31
C LEU A 96 9.20 19.53 22.82
N GLU A 97 10.31 19.61 23.55
CA GLU A 97 10.38 19.36 24.99
C GLU A 97 9.61 20.43 25.79
N THR A 98 9.54 21.67 25.30
CA THR A 98 8.71 22.70 25.94
C THR A 98 7.21 22.40 25.90
N ARG A 99 6.78 21.40 25.11
CA ARG A 99 5.36 20.98 24.93
C ARG A 99 4.43 22.12 24.54
N THR A 100 4.99 23.18 23.96
CA THR A 100 4.24 24.31 23.42
C THR A 100 3.60 23.93 22.10
N ARG A 101 2.44 24.52 21.80
CA ARG A 101 1.82 24.46 20.48
C ARG A 101 2.31 25.61 19.61
N PRO A 102 2.28 25.51 18.26
CA PRO A 102 2.73 26.57 17.36
C PRO A 102 2.17 27.96 17.71
N GLU A 103 0.87 28.04 18.04
CA GLU A 103 0.17 29.27 18.41
C GLU A 103 0.68 29.95 19.71
N GLN A 104 1.48 29.25 20.51
CA GLN A 104 2.07 29.76 21.76
C GLN A 104 3.50 30.27 21.58
N ARG A 105 4.16 29.93 20.47
CA ARG A 105 5.61 30.13 20.29
C ARG A 105 5.90 31.45 19.58
N TYR A 106 6.68 32.30 20.22
CA TYR A 106 7.23 33.52 19.62
C TYR A 106 8.74 33.33 19.53
N VAL A 107 9.28 33.40 18.32
CA VAL A 107 10.66 32.99 18.05
C VAL A 107 11.48 34.20 17.65
N CYS A 108 12.44 34.58 18.49
CA CYS A 108 13.40 35.62 18.19
C CYS A 108 14.63 35.02 17.50
N ILE A 109 14.95 35.51 16.30
CA ILE A 109 16.12 35.05 15.52
C ILE A 109 17.35 35.94 15.67
N ALA A 110 17.27 36.99 16.49
CA ALA A 110 18.31 38.02 16.59
C ALA A 110 19.51 37.64 17.48
N GLY A 111 19.44 36.51 18.20
CA GLY A 111 20.47 36.12 19.16
C GLY A 111 21.39 34.98 18.70
N GLY A 112 22.68 35.09 19.01
CA GLY A 112 23.69 34.08 18.70
C GLY A 112 24.52 34.36 17.44
N PHE A 113 25.28 33.36 17.00
CA PHE A 113 25.97 33.42 15.70
C PHE A 113 24.96 33.33 14.55
N LYS A 114 25.31 33.83 13.36
CA LYS A 114 24.43 33.81 12.17
C LYS A 114 23.82 32.43 11.87
N THR A 115 24.57 31.36 12.14
CA THR A 115 24.12 29.98 11.94
C THR A 115 23.08 29.53 12.99
N MET A 116 23.10 30.08 14.21
CA MET A 116 22.06 29.85 15.23
C MET A 116 20.75 30.50 14.84
N SER A 117 20.80 31.75 14.34
CA SER A 117 19.63 32.47 13.82
C SER A 117 18.96 31.71 12.66
N ALA A 118 19.75 31.20 11.73
CA ALA A 118 19.25 30.39 10.61
C ALA A 118 18.62 29.07 11.08
N ALA A 119 19.27 28.38 12.03
CA ALA A 119 18.71 27.16 12.63
C ALA A 119 17.40 27.44 13.36
N MET A 120 17.30 28.57 14.08
CA MET A 120 16.11 28.99 14.81
C MET A 120 14.95 29.28 13.86
N GLN A 121 15.20 29.99 12.76
CA GLN A 121 14.20 30.24 11.73
C GLN A 121 13.72 28.91 11.09
N LYS A 122 14.65 28.00 10.81
CA LYS A 122 14.33 26.67 10.27
C LYS A 122 13.51 25.84 11.25
N ALA A 123 13.83 25.87 12.55
CA ALA A 123 13.03 25.22 13.59
C ALA A 123 11.61 25.79 13.67
N ALA A 124 11.45 27.11 13.58
CA ALA A 124 10.14 27.74 13.53
C ALA A 124 9.35 27.34 12.27
N ALA A 125 9.98 27.26 11.10
CA ALA A 125 9.33 26.81 9.87
C ALA A 125 8.91 25.34 9.93
N VAL A 126 9.76 24.46 10.48
CA VAL A 126 9.48 23.02 10.58
C VAL A 126 8.43 22.71 11.65
N LEU A 127 8.54 23.30 12.84
CA LEU A 127 7.72 22.96 13.99
C LEU A 127 6.55 23.92 14.22
N GLY A 128 6.55 25.07 13.55
CA GLY A 128 5.54 26.12 13.64
C GLY A 128 5.81 27.12 14.77
N ALA A 129 5.40 28.36 14.52
CA ALA A 129 5.46 29.49 15.45
C ALA A 129 4.33 30.50 15.18
N ARG A 130 3.85 31.15 16.23
CA ARG A 130 2.84 32.21 16.15
C ARG A 130 3.40 33.48 15.50
N GLU A 131 4.66 33.78 15.78
CA GLU A 131 5.38 34.92 15.25
C GLU A 131 6.88 34.59 15.27
N VAL A 132 7.54 34.80 14.14
CA VAL A 132 8.99 34.84 14.05
C VAL A 132 9.40 36.29 13.88
N PHE A 133 10.36 36.77 14.65
CA PHE A 133 10.76 38.16 14.61
C PHE A 133 12.25 38.36 14.90
N HIS A 134 12.75 39.51 14.47
CA HIS A 134 14.08 40.01 14.79
C HIS A 134 13.94 41.32 15.56
N VAL A 135 14.86 41.61 16.47
CA VAL A 135 14.93 42.90 17.17
C VAL A 135 16.27 43.56 16.86
N LEU A 136 16.25 44.87 16.64
CA LEU A 136 17.42 45.72 16.50
C LEU A 136 17.31 46.84 17.51
N ALA A 137 18.36 47.05 18.29
CA ALA A 137 18.40 48.09 19.31
C ALA A 137 19.50 49.11 18.98
N ASP A 138 19.15 50.40 19.03
CA ASP A 138 20.09 51.51 18.90
C ASP A 138 20.06 52.35 20.19
N ASP A 139 21.19 52.51 20.87
CA ASP A 139 21.30 53.31 22.09
C ASP A 139 21.49 54.82 21.80
N GLY A 140 21.59 55.21 20.52
CA GLY A 140 21.88 56.57 20.05
C GLY A 140 23.34 56.99 20.21
N ARG A 141 24.23 56.07 20.56
CA ARG A 141 25.70 56.19 20.58
C ARG A 141 26.36 55.32 19.51
N GLN A 142 25.59 54.87 18.50
CA GLN A 142 26.02 53.99 17.41
C GLN A 142 26.48 52.59 17.86
N ARG A 143 26.03 52.11 19.03
CA ARG A 143 26.29 50.74 19.48
C ARG A 143 25.02 50.08 20.03
N PRO A 144 24.92 48.74 20.00
CA PRO A 144 23.84 48.03 20.68
C PRO A 144 23.91 48.23 22.20
N PRO A 145 22.78 48.26 22.92
CA PRO A 145 22.76 48.26 24.38
C PRO A 145 23.33 46.94 24.92
N GLU A 146 24.08 47.00 26.02
CA GLU A 146 24.74 45.83 26.62
C GLU A 146 24.13 45.46 27.98
N THR A 147 23.57 46.44 28.68
CA THR A 147 22.99 46.26 30.02
C THR A 147 21.47 46.35 30.02
N VAL A 148 20.82 45.75 31.03
CA VAL A 148 19.37 45.85 31.26
C VAL A 148 18.90 47.30 31.25
N SER A 149 19.60 48.19 31.96
CA SER A 149 19.25 49.61 32.05
C SER A 149 19.30 50.32 30.70
N GLU A 150 20.29 50.00 29.86
CA GLU A 150 20.41 50.54 28.50
C GLU A 150 19.28 50.04 27.60
N VAL A 151 18.91 48.75 27.67
CA VAL A 151 17.79 48.19 26.91
C VAL A 151 16.46 48.84 27.31
N LEU A 152 16.22 49.02 28.61
CA LEU A 152 15.00 49.68 29.11
C LEU A 152 14.94 51.16 28.74
N GLU A 153 16.07 51.87 28.71
CA GLU A 153 16.13 53.24 28.22
C GLU A 153 15.89 53.30 26.70
N ALA A 154 16.49 52.39 25.92
CA ALA A 154 16.26 52.28 24.49
C ALA A 154 14.78 52.00 24.18
N HIS A 155 14.14 51.11 24.95
CA HIS A 155 12.71 50.83 24.85
C HIS A 155 11.86 52.06 25.16
N ARG A 156 12.12 52.76 26.28
CA ARG A 156 11.41 54.00 26.65
C ARG A 156 11.56 55.11 25.61
N ARG A 157 12.69 55.15 24.90
CA ARG A 157 12.95 56.11 23.82
C ARG A 157 12.45 55.65 22.44
N GLY A 158 11.79 54.50 22.34
CA GLY A 158 11.28 53.96 21.08
C GLY A 158 12.36 53.54 20.09
N ARG A 159 13.52 53.06 20.58
CA ARG A 159 14.68 52.64 19.77
C ARG A 159 14.89 51.14 19.69
N LEU A 160 13.91 50.35 20.13
CA LEU A 160 13.83 48.92 19.80
C LEU A 160 12.99 48.77 18.55
N HIS A 161 13.59 48.26 17.48
CA HIS A 161 12.95 48.03 16.21
C HIS A 161 12.67 46.55 16.04
N PHE A 162 11.40 46.17 16.08
CA PHE A 162 10.95 44.80 15.89
C PHE A 162 10.59 44.57 14.42
N ILE A 163 11.34 43.69 13.76
CA ILE A 163 11.06 43.23 12.41
C ILE A 163 10.29 41.91 12.53
N ARG A 164 8.98 41.95 12.34
CA ARG A 164 8.11 40.77 12.37
C ARG A 164 8.12 40.08 11.01
N LEU A 165 8.56 38.82 10.98
CA LEU A 165 8.57 37.98 9.78
C LEU A 165 7.23 37.27 9.57
N GLY A 166 6.39 37.20 10.61
CA GLY A 166 5.06 36.60 10.54
C GLY A 166 4.98 35.21 11.17
N PRO A 167 3.77 34.61 11.14
CA PRO A 167 3.54 33.26 11.64
C PRO A 167 4.13 32.19 10.72
N GLU A 168 4.57 31.09 11.32
CA GLU A 168 4.99 29.86 10.64
C GLU A 168 4.01 28.73 10.97
N SER A 169 3.40 28.11 9.96
CA SER A 169 2.39 27.06 10.19
C SER A 169 2.96 25.74 10.70
N GLY A 170 4.28 25.53 10.55
CA GLY A 170 4.90 24.23 10.72
C GLY A 170 4.64 23.31 9.53
N TRP A 171 5.49 22.30 9.38
CA TRP A 171 5.36 21.28 8.33
C TRP A 171 4.35 20.22 8.74
N PRO A 172 3.36 19.87 7.88
CA PRO A 172 2.37 18.85 8.20
C PRO A 172 2.96 17.50 8.63
N GLN A 173 4.09 17.11 8.03
CA GLN A 173 4.81 15.86 8.29
C GLN A 173 5.37 15.74 9.72
N PHE A 174 5.45 16.87 10.44
CA PHE A 174 5.94 16.97 11.81
C PHE A 174 4.84 17.27 12.84
N ARG A 175 3.55 17.25 12.48
CA ARG A 175 2.46 17.56 13.44
C ARG A 175 2.39 16.60 14.63
N ASP A 176 2.67 15.32 14.40
CA ASP A 176 2.56 14.28 15.45
C ASP A 176 3.88 14.01 16.19
N VAL A 177 4.96 14.73 15.85
CA VAL A 177 6.23 14.57 16.58
C VAL A 177 6.17 15.28 17.92
N ASN A 178 6.78 14.69 18.92
CA ASN A 178 6.80 15.24 20.26
C ASN A 178 8.05 14.74 21.00
N ALA A 179 8.25 15.26 22.22
CA ALA A 179 9.43 14.99 23.02
C ALA A 179 9.59 13.52 23.44
N SER A 180 8.53 12.70 23.45
CA SER A 180 8.69 11.26 23.76
C SER A 180 9.34 10.49 22.61
N LYS A 181 9.11 10.92 21.36
CA LYS A 181 9.73 10.33 20.16
C LYS A 181 11.15 10.85 19.92
N TYR A 182 11.42 12.10 20.30
CA TYR A 182 12.74 12.73 20.15
C TYR A 182 13.17 13.39 21.47
N PRO A 183 13.56 12.59 22.48
CA PRO A 183 13.88 13.13 23.80
C PRO A 183 15.23 13.85 23.82
N LEU A 184 15.33 14.83 24.71
CA LEU A 184 16.60 15.36 25.20
C LEU A 184 16.98 14.65 26.49
N THR A 185 18.29 14.47 26.70
CA THR A 185 18.84 13.99 27.96
C THR A 185 19.34 15.16 28.77
N VAL A 186 18.74 15.40 29.93
CA VAL A 186 19.24 16.39 30.90
C VAL A 186 20.44 15.78 31.63
N VAL A 187 21.61 16.40 31.46
CA VAL A 187 22.87 15.99 32.08
C VAL A 187 22.95 16.50 33.53
N ARG A 188 22.55 17.75 33.73
CA ARG A 188 22.44 18.40 35.05
C ARG A 188 21.50 19.60 34.98
N GLN A 189 20.97 20.02 36.13
CA GLN A 189 20.10 21.19 36.25
C GLN A 189 20.36 21.90 37.58
N GLU A 190 20.55 23.21 37.53
CA GLU A 190 20.89 24.09 38.65
C GLU A 190 20.09 25.40 38.49
N GLY A 191 19.13 25.65 39.38
CA GLY A 191 18.29 26.84 39.30
C GLY A 191 17.51 26.93 37.98
N ILE A 192 17.68 28.06 37.27
CA ILE A 192 17.08 28.27 35.94
C ILE A 192 17.89 27.66 34.80
N GLU A 193 19.08 27.10 35.09
CA GLU A 193 19.97 26.51 34.10
C GLU A 193 19.83 25.00 34.03
N ARG A 194 19.90 24.47 32.81
CA ARG A 194 20.02 23.03 32.57
C ARG A 194 20.95 22.73 31.41
N TRP A 195 21.69 21.64 31.50
CA TRP A 195 22.59 21.16 30.46
C TRP A 195 21.96 19.94 29.81
N VAL A 196 21.84 19.96 28.49
CA VAL A 196 21.16 18.92 27.73
C VAL A 196 22.04 18.40 26.60
N THR A 197 21.80 17.16 26.20
CA THR A 197 22.34 16.58 24.96
C THR A 197 21.25 15.81 24.23
N ALA A 198 21.40 15.67 22.91
CA ALA A 198 20.63 14.69 22.15
C ALA A 198 21.41 13.35 22.15
N PRO A 199 20.72 12.20 22.31
CA PRO A 199 21.35 10.87 22.25
C PRO A 199 21.80 10.45 20.84
N ASP A 200 21.18 11.02 19.80
CA ASP A 200 21.40 10.68 18.39
C ASP A 200 20.97 11.85 17.47
N ASN A 201 21.03 11.66 16.15
CA ASN A 201 20.67 12.65 15.12
C ASN A 201 19.31 12.37 14.44
N ALA A 202 18.45 11.53 15.04
CA ALA A 202 17.28 10.99 14.36
C ALA A 202 16.25 12.04 13.91
N PHE A 203 16.16 13.20 14.57
CA PHE A 203 15.24 14.25 14.12
C PHE A 203 15.73 14.87 12.81
N ARG A 204 17.00 15.25 12.75
CA ARG A 204 17.62 15.79 11.53
C ARG A 204 17.67 14.77 10.39
N GLU A 205 17.89 13.49 10.69
CA GLU A 205 17.80 12.43 9.69
C GLU A 205 16.40 12.35 9.09
N ARG A 206 15.34 12.34 9.93
CA ARG A 206 13.96 12.39 9.44
C ARG A 206 13.65 13.65 8.63
N LEU A 207 14.15 14.82 9.05
CA LEU A 207 13.99 16.06 8.29
C LEU A 207 14.62 15.96 6.90
N ARG A 208 15.84 15.42 6.84
CA ARG A 208 16.55 15.18 5.58
C ARG A 208 15.77 14.22 4.70
N GLU A 209 15.30 13.09 5.23
CA GLU A 209 14.49 12.13 4.49
C GLU A 209 13.23 12.76 3.88
N ILE A 210 12.52 13.62 4.63
CA ILE A 210 11.32 14.30 4.13
C ILE A 210 11.67 15.27 2.99
N VAL A 211 12.73 16.06 3.15
CA VAL A 211 13.19 17.01 2.14
C VAL A 211 13.64 16.28 0.87
N GLU A 212 14.42 15.22 1.02
CA GLU A 212 14.87 14.40 -0.12
C GLU A 212 13.68 13.72 -0.82
N ARG A 213 12.70 13.18 -0.08
CA ARG A 213 11.46 12.63 -0.65
C ARG A 213 10.72 13.69 -1.47
N ALA A 214 10.59 14.91 -0.95
CA ALA A 214 9.92 16.01 -1.65
C ALA A 214 10.67 16.40 -2.94
N HIS A 215 12.00 16.45 -2.90
CA HIS A 215 12.81 16.69 -4.09
C HIS A 215 12.62 15.59 -5.14
N ARG A 216 12.63 14.31 -4.74
CA ARG A 216 12.43 13.18 -5.67
C ARG A 216 11.06 13.19 -6.35
N VAL A 217 10.01 13.55 -5.61
CA VAL A 217 8.67 13.74 -6.19
C VAL A 217 8.67 14.89 -7.20
N ALA A 218 9.35 16.00 -6.89
CA ALA A 218 9.45 17.13 -7.81
C ALA A 218 10.24 16.78 -9.07
N GLU A 219 11.33 16.02 -8.95
CA GLU A 219 12.13 15.53 -10.09
C GLU A 219 11.33 14.53 -10.95
N SER A 220 10.48 13.72 -10.32
CA SER A 220 9.66 12.72 -11.00
C SER A 220 8.30 13.26 -11.45
N TRP A 221 8.06 14.57 -11.36
CA TRP A 221 6.74 15.18 -11.58
C TRP A 221 6.13 14.80 -12.93
N GLU A 222 6.93 14.83 -13.99
CA GLU A 222 6.47 14.47 -15.34
C GLU A 222 6.16 12.97 -15.46
N ALA A 223 6.88 12.10 -14.75
CA ALA A 223 6.71 10.65 -14.80
C ALA A 223 5.68 10.09 -13.80
N LEU A 224 5.08 10.94 -12.95
CA LEU A 224 4.11 10.51 -11.93
C LEU A 224 2.92 9.74 -12.52
N HIS A 225 2.48 10.12 -13.72
CA HIS A 225 1.36 9.47 -14.40
C HIS A 225 1.71 8.09 -14.98
N ASP A 226 3.00 7.81 -15.22
CA ASP A 226 3.48 6.55 -15.77
C ASP A 226 3.75 5.48 -14.71
N LEU A 227 3.81 5.89 -13.44
CA LEU A 227 4.06 5.00 -12.31
C LEU A 227 2.76 4.29 -11.87
N PRO A 228 2.79 2.95 -11.70
CA PRO A 228 1.61 2.20 -11.23
C PRO A 228 1.15 2.61 -9.84
N PHE A 229 2.08 3.07 -9.01
CA PHE A 229 1.84 3.55 -7.65
C PHE A 229 2.56 4.89 -7.46
N PRO A 230 1.84 5.98 -7.12
CA PRO A 230 2.45 7.30 -6.96
C PRO A 230 3.57 7.35 -5.91
N ASP A 231 3.49 6.51 -4.87
CA ASP A 231 4.48 6.45 -3.80
C ASP A 231 5.88 6.05 -4.29
N LEU A 232 5.98 5.38 -5.45
CA LEU A 232 7.26 5.06 -6.09
C LEU A 232 8.05 6.32 -6.47
N ALA A 233 7.40 7.46 -6.71
CA ALA A 233 8.10 8.72 -6.98
C ALA A 233 8.94 9.22 -5.79
N THR A 234 8.72 8.65 -4.60
CA THR A 234 9.52 8.96 -3.41
C THR A 234 10.78 8.09 -3.30
N TRP A 235 10.95 7.10 -4.18
CA TRP A 235 12.05 6.13 -4.15
C TRP A 235 13.34 6.70 -4.78
N PRO A 236 14.53 6.21 -4.37
CA PRO A 236 15.78 6.55 -5.02
C PRO A 236 15.78 6.27 -6.53
N THR A 237 16.42 7.14 -7.32
CA THR A 237 16.50 6.99 -8.79
C THR A 237 17.14 5.65 -9.22
N ALA A 238 18.10 5.13 -8.45
CA ALA A 238 18.71 3.84 -8.72
C ALA A 238 17.70 2.69 -8.62
N ASP A 239 16.79 2.76 -7.64
CA ASP A 239 15.77 1.74 -7.40
C ASP A 239 14.69 1.79 -8.48
N LEU A 240 14.30 3.02 -8.89
CA LEU A 240 13.40 3.21 -10.03
C LEU A 240 14.00 2.67 -11.33
N ARG A 241 15.29 2.88 -11.59
CA ARG A 241 15.98 2.29 -12.75
C ARG A 241 16.00 0.77 -12.68
N TRP A 242 16.26 0.20 -11.50
CA TRP A 242 16.20 -1.26 -11.31
C TRP A 242 14.80 -1.83 -11.59
N LEU A 243 13.73 -1.09 -11.23
CA LEU A 243 12.36 -1.48 -11.59
C LEU A 243 12.14 -1.47 -13.11
N GLN A 244 12.76 -0.55 -13.84
CA GLN A 244 12.64 -0.44 -15.30
C GLN A 244 13.47 -1.49 -16.05
N GLU A 245 14.40 -2.17 -15.40
CA GLU A 245 15.15 -3.27 -16.01
C GLU A 245 14.26 -4.52 -16.21
N PRO A 246 14.54 -5.35 -17.24
CA PRO A 246 13.86 -6.63 -17.42
C PRO A 246 13.95 -7.52 -16.17
N LEU A 247 12.85 -8.21 -15.87
CA LEU A 247 12.80 -9.26 -14.87
C LEU A 247 13.55 -10.49 -15.37
N ASP A 248 14.45 -11.01 -14.56
CA ASP A 248 15.21 -12.22 -14.81
C ASP A 248 14.70 -13.34 -13.88
N PRO A 249 13.87 -14.27 -14.38
CA PRO A 249 13.18 -15.25 -13.54
C PRO A 249 14.10 -16.32 -12.93
N ASP A 250 15.35 -16.40 -13.39
CA ASP A 250 16.36 -17.32 -12.89
C ASP A 250 17.34 -16.63 -11.91
N ARG A 251 17.31 -15.29 -11.84
CA ARG A 251 18.10 -14.50 -10.88
C ARG A 251 17.52 -14.58 -9.47
N ALA A 252 18.36 -14.97 -8.51
CA ALA A 252 17.97 -15.11 -7.11
C ALA A 252 17.33 -13.82 -6.51
N ARG A 253 17.90 -12.65 -6.80
CA ARG A 253 17.36 -11.35 -6.32
C ARG A 253 15.92 -11.12 -6.78
N ASP A 254 15.63 -11.41 -8.05
CA ASP A 254 14.30 -11.20 -8.63
C ASP A 254 13.29 -12.19 -8.08
N ARG A 255 13.67 -13.46 -7.98
CA ARG A 255 12.82 -14.50 -7.38
C ARG A 255 12.44 -14.14 -5.93
N THR A 256 13.42 -13.71 -5.13
CA THR A 256 13.17 -13.27 -3.76
C THR A 256 12.23 -12.07 -3.71
N TRP A 257 12.46 -11.08 -4.58
CA TRP A 257 11.60 -9.89 -4.65
C TRP A 257 10.16 -10.24 -5.06
N VAL A 258 9.95 -10.99 -6.14
CA VAL A 258 8.60 -11.40 -6.59
C VAL A 258 7.88 -12.25 -5.53
N ARG A 259 8.61 -13.11 -4.81
CA ARG A 259 8.05 -13.85 -3.68
C ARG A 259 7.59 -12.93 -2.57
N GLY A 260 8.38 -11.90 -2.24
CA GLY A 260 8.09 -10.89 -1.21
C GLY A 260 6.98 -9.89 -1.57
N LEU A 261 6.65 -9.72 -2.86
CA LEU A 261 5.61 -8.77 -3.26
C LEU A 261 4.23 -9.12 -2.69
N PRO A 262 3.43 -8.14 -2.25
CA PRO A 262 1.99 -8.34 -2.11
C PRO A 262 1.39 -8.71 -3.47
N LYS A 263 0.41 -9.61 -3.51
CA LYS A 263 -0.20 -10.09 -4.76
C LYS A 263 -1.72 -10.14 -4.71
N ILE A 264 -2.35 -9.96 -5.87
CA ILE A 264 -3.79 -9.99 -6.08
C ILE A 264 -4.13 -11.15 -7.03
N GLU A 265 -5.04 -12.03 -6.63
CA GLU A 265 -5.48 -13.21 -7.39
C GLU A 265 -6.93 -13.04 -7.81
N LEU A 266 -7.21 -12.98 -9.12
CA LEU A 266 -8.57 -12.74 -9.64
C LEU A 266 -9.12 -13.91 -10.45
N HIS A 267 -8.29 -14.91 -10.74
CA HIS A 267 -8.67 -16.08 -11.52
C HIS A 267 -8.04 -17.33 -10.91
N CYS A 268 -8.72 -17.86 -9.89
CA CYS A 268 -8.33 -19.10 -9.23
C CYS A 268 -9.54 -19.99 -8.96
N HIS A 269 -9.58 -21.17 -9.59
CA HIS A 269 -10.64 -22.16 -9.40
C HIS A 269 -10.41 -22.96 -8.12
N LEU A 270 -11.42 -22.97 -7.26
CA LEU A 270 -11.41 -23.75 -6.03
C LEU A 270 -11.12 -25.23 -6.32
N GLY A 271 -11.78 -25.82 -7.31
CA GLY A 271 -11.65 -27.24 -7.63
C GLY A 271 -10.25 -27.68 -8.09
N GLY A 272 -9.41 -26.74 -8.53
CA GLY A 272 -8.12 -27.02 -9.15
C GLY A 272 -6.90 -26.93 -8.24
N PHE A 273 -7.06 -26.90 -6.90
CA PHE A 273 -5.96 -26.64 -5.95
C PHE A 273 -5.25 -27.90 -5.41
N ALA A 274 -5.87 -28.72 -4.56
CA ALA A 274 -5.22 -29.89 -3.97
C ALA A 274 -5.33 -31.14 -4.85
N THR A 275 -4.70 -31.11 -6.03
CA THR A 275 -4.87 -32.17 -7.04
C THR A 275 -3.84 -33.30 -6.98
N HIS A 276 -2.74 -33.13 -6.27
CA HIS A 276 -1.68 -34.14 -6.17
C HIS A 276 -0.79 -33.93 -4.94
N GLY A 277 0.12 -34.87 -4.69
CA GLY A 277 1.10 -34.82 -3.60
C GLY A 277 0.48 -34.73 -2.20
N ASP A 278 1.24 -34.16 -1.26
CA ASP A 278 0.89 -34.05 0.16
C ASP A 278 -0.42 -33.27 0.39
N LEU A 279 -0.74 -32.29 -0.46
CA LEU A 279 -1.98 -31.53 -0.36
C LEU A 279 -3.20 -32.44 -0.58
N LEU A 280 -3.17 -33.28 -1.62
CA LEU A 280 -4.25 -34.24 -1.88
C LEU A 280 -4.39 -35.25 -0.74
N GLU A 281 -3.27 -35.72 -0.17
CA GLU A 281 -3.30 -36.66 0.95
C GLU A 281 -3.99 -36.05 2.17
N ARG A 282 -3.61 -34.83 2.56
CA ARG A 282 -4.23 -34.12 3.69
C ARG A 282 -5.73 -33.90 3.50
N VAL A 283 -6.15 -33.50 2.30
CA VAL A 283 -7.58 -33.33 1.98
C VAL A 283 -8.34 -34.65 2.12
N ARG A 284 -7.79 -35.74 1.58
CA ARG A 284 -8.42 -37.08 1.69
C ARG A 284 -8.46 -37.58 3.14
N ASP A 285 -7.47 -37.24 3.95
CA ASP A 285 -7.42 -37.65 5.34
C ASP A 285 -8.46 -36.97 6.22
N ALA A 286 -8.90 -35.77 5.82
CA ALA A 286 -9.97 -35.02 6.48
C ALA A 286 -11.39 -35.53 6.15
N ALA A 287 -11.53 -36.54 5.28
CA ALA A 287 -12.83 -37.02 4.84
C ALA A 287 -13.73 -37.50 6.00
N GLU A 288 -15.00 -37.10 5.99
CA GLU A 288 -16.00 -37.57 6.94
C GLU A 288 -16.40 -39.03 6.66
N ASP A 289 -16.45 -39.41 5.39
CA ASP A 289 -16.77 -40.78 4.96
C ASP A 289 -15.74 -41.28 3.94
N ARG A 290 -14.66 -41.85 4.49
CA ARG A 290 -13.55 -42.42 3.70
C ARG A 290 -13.99 -43.53 2.74
N ALA A 291 -15.09 -44.24 3.02
CA ALA A 291 -15.54 -45.37 2.21
C ALA A 291 -16.17 -44.93 0.87
N ARG A 292 -16.66 -43.70 0.78
CA ARG A 292 -17.24 -43.13 -0.47
C ARG A 292 -16.25 -42.31 -1.28
N LEU A 293 -15.01 -42.17 -0.83
CA LEU A 293 -14.01 -41.43 -1.58
C LEU A 293 -13.75 -42.11 -2.93
N PRO A 294 -13.52 -41.33 -4.00
CA PRO A 294 -13.05 -41.89 -5.25
C PRO A 294 -11.72 -42.63 -5.02
N LYS A 295 -11.43 -43.60 -5.88
CA LYS A 295 -10.14 -44.31 -5.87
C LYS A 295 -8.99 -43.31 -5.88
N ARG A 296 -7.90 -43.70 -5.21
CA ARG A 296 -6.69 -42.88 -5.12
C ARG A 296 -5.98 -42.90 -6.48
N GLU A 297 -6.38 -42.01 -7.36
CA GLU A 297 -5.76 -41.79 -8.66
C GLU A 297 -5.30 -40.33 -8.69
N ALA A 298 -3.98 -40.12 -8.67
CA ALA A 298 -3.43 -38.81 -8.98
C ALA A 298 -3.72 -38.51 -10.46
N PRO A 299 -3.92 -37.24 -10.85
CA PRO A 299 -4.05 -36.91 -12.25
C PRO A 299 -2.81 -37.42 -12.99
N PRO A 300 -2.98 -38.06 -14.16
CA PRO A 300 -1.85 -38.55 -14.96
C PRO A 300 -1.16 -37.34 -15.61
N LEU A 301 -0.42 -36.58 -14.80
CA LEU A 301 0.31 -35.41 -15.27
C LEU A 301 1.25 -35.84 -16.41
N PRO A 302 1.25 -35.13 -17.55
CA PRO A 302 2.16 -35.39 -18.65
C PRO A 302 3.63 -35.36 -18.22
N GLU A 303 4.50 -35.95 -19.04
CA GLU A 303 5.94 -35.85 -18.84
C GLU A 303 6.39 -34.38 -18.84
N ASN A 304 7.42 -34.05 -18.05
CA ASN A 304 7.96 -32.68 -17.88
C ASN A 304 7.00 -31.63 -17.31
N TRP A 305 5.86 -32.02 -16.74
CA TRP A 305 4.95 -31.10 -16.04
C TRP A 305 5.69 -30.36 -14.88
N PRO A 306 5.55 -29.04 -14.73
CA PRO A 306 4.52 -28.15 -15.31
C PRO A 306 4.85 -27.54 -16.68
N GLN A 307 5.96 -27.91 -17.32
CA GLN A 307 6.36 -27.37 -18.63
C GLN A 307 6.43 -28.51 -19.66
N PRO A 308 5.27 -29.03 -20.12
CA PRO A 308 5.23 -30.10 -21.11
C PRO A 308 5.87 -29.65 -22.44
N ASP A 309 6.43 -30.61 -23.17
CA ASP A 309 7.06 -30.34 -24.48
C ASP A 309 6.04 -29.93 -25.56
N GLU A 310 4.82 -30.46 -25.47
CA GLU A 310 3.70 -30.15 -26.37
C GLU A 310 2.46 -29.73 -25.56
N PRO A 311 1.65 -28.79 -26.07
CA PRO A 311 0.40 -28.42 -25.41
C PRO A 311 -0.60 -29.58 -25.42
N ILE A 312 -1.35 -29.72 -24.32
CA ILE A 312 -2.32 -30.82 -24.17
C ILE A 312 -3.74 -30.44 -24.62
N GLY A 313 -4.01 -29.15 -24.85
CA GLY A 313 -5.32 -28.64 -25.18
C GLY A 313 -6.29 -28.59 -24.00
N LEU A 314 -7.39 -27.84 -24.18
CA LEU A 314 -8.34 -27.52 -23.09
C LEU A 314 -9.04 -28.76 -22.54
N GLU A 315 -9.47 -29.68 -23.42
CA GLU A 315 -10.21 -30.88 -22.99
C GLU A 315 -9.37 -31.78 -22.08
N ALA A 316 -8.12 -32.08 -22.48
CA ALA A 316 -7.22 -32.88 -21.66
C ALA A 316 -6.84 -32.16 -20.36
N TYR A 317 -6.63 -30.85 -20.41
CA TYR A 317 -6.34 -30.04 -19.22
C TYR A 317 -7.48 -30.11 -18.20
N MET A 318 -8.74 -29.97 -18.65
CA MET A 318 -9.92 -30.09 -17.79
C MET A 318 -10.03 -31.48 -17.15
N GLN A 319 -9.71 -32.55 -17.89
CA GLN A 319 -9.75 -33.93 -17.40
C GLN A 319 -8.73 -34.19 -16.27
N LEU A 320 -7.61 -33.44 -16.20
CA LEU A 320 -6.69 -33.51 -15.06
C LEU A 320 -7.37 -33.10 -13.74
N GLY A 321 -8.42 -32.26 -13.81
CA GLY A 321 -9.22 -31.87 -12.65
C GLY A 321 -10.24 -32.93 -12.20
N ASP A 322 -10.64 -33.86 -13.08
CA ASP A 322 -11.69 -34.86 -12.80
C ASP A 322 -11.24 -35.91 -11.76
N ALA A 323 -9.93 -36.24 -11.75
CA ALA A 323 -9.37 -37.23 -10.85
C ALA A 323 -9.44 -36.82 -9.37
N THR A 324 -9.52 -35.52 -9.08
CA THR A 324 -9.28 -35.01 -7.71
C THR A 324 -10.20 -33.88 -7.24
N GLY A 325 -10.87 -33.15 -8.15
CA GLY A 325 -11.69 -31.99 -7.78
C GLY A 325 -13.13 -32.34 -7.41
N SER A 326 -14.02 -32.38 -8.40
CA SER A 326 -15.47 -32.31 -8.17
C SER A 326 -16.06 -33.46 -7.35
N THR A 327 -15.50 -34.68 -7.45
CA THR A 327 -16.01 -35.84 -6.72
C THR A 327 -15.50 -35.91 -5.29
N LEU A 328 -14.23 -35.59 -5.06
CA LEU A 328 -13.62 -35.57 -3.73
C LEU A 328 -14.28 -34.51 -2.83
N LEU A 329 -14.51 -33.32 -3.39
CA LEU A 329 -15.05 -32.17 -2.68
C LEU A 329 -16.54 -32.27 -2.35
N LYS A 330 -17.23 -33.34 -2.77
CA LYS A 330 -18.57 -33.68 -2.27
C LYS A 330 -18.55 -34.05 -0.80
N ASP A 331 -17.45 -34.65 -0.33
CA ASP A 331 -17.26 -34.92 1.08
C ASP A 331 -17.02 -33.60 1.84
N PRO A 332 -17.83 -33.28 2.88
CA PRO A 332 -17.72 -32.01 3.59
C PRO A 332 -16.37 -31.84 4.31
N GLY A 333 -15.80 -32.93 4.82
CA GLY A 333 -14.49 -32.91 5.47
C GLY A 333 -13.37 -32.54 4.51
N CYS A 334 -13.37 -33.17 3.33
CA CYS A 334 -12.44 -32.82 2.25
C CYS A 334 -12.60 -31.37 1.81
N LEU A 335 -13.83 -30.90 1.56
CA LEU A 335 -14.07 -29.52 1.11
C LEU A 335 -13.53 -28.48 2.10
N ARG A 336 -13.79 -28.68 3.40
CA ARG A 336 -13.34 -27.72 4.42
C ARG A 336 -11.82 -27.68 4.54
N GLU A 337 -11.16 -28.84 4.56
CA GLU A 337 -9.70 -28.89 4.62
C GLU A 337 -9.07 -28.30 3.35
N HIS A 338 -9.67 -28.56 2.18
CA HIS A 338 -9.23 -27.98 0.92
C HIS A 338 -9.28 -26.45 0.92
N CYS A 339 -10.37 -25.84 1.39
CA CYS A 339 -10.48 -24.39 1.52
C CYS A 339 -9.46 -23.81 2.51
N ARG A 340 -9.25 -24.49 3.65
CA ARG A 340 -8.27 -24.09 4.67
C ARG A 340 -6.84 -24.08 4.12
N LEU A 341 -6.46 -25.15 3.42
CA LEU A 341 -5.15 -25.28 2.79
C LEU A 341 -4.95 -24.26 1.66
N MET A 342 -5.98 -23.98 0.88
CA MET A 342 -5.94 -22.96 -0.17
C MET A 342 -5.70 -21.57 0.43
N TYR A 343 -6.36 -21.26 1.55
CA TYR A 343 -6.14 -20.00 2.27
C TYR A 343 -4.72 -19.90 2.84
N ASP A 344 -4.20 -20.98 3.44
CA ASP A 344 -2.81 -21.03 3.90
C ASP A 344 -1.83 -20.78 2.74
N HIS A 345 -2.08 -21.38 1.56
CA HIS A 345 -1.28 -21.16 0.36
C HIS A 345 -1.29 -19.70 -0.11
N PHE A 346 -2.45 -19.03 -0.10
CA PHE A 346 -2.52 -17.60 -0.39
C PHE A 346 -1.65 -16.77 0.56
N CYS A 347 -1.70 -17.07 1.87
CA CYS A 347 -0.87 -16.38 2.85
C CYS A 347 0.63 -16.63 2.62
N GLU A 348 1.02 -17.88 2.37
CA GLU A 348 2.42 -18.28 2.15
C GLU A 348 3.03 -17.62 0.91
N HIS A 349 2.20 -17.33 -0.08
CA HIS A 349 2.58 -16.62 -1.30
C HIS A 349 2.30 -15.11 -1.25
N ASN A 350 2.05 -14.50 -0.09
CA ASN A 350 1.78 -13.06 0.05
C ASN A 350 0.63 -12.55 -0.85
N VAL A 351 -0.39 -13.38 -1.09
CA VAL A 351 -1.63 -12.94 -1.71
C VAL A 351 -2.43 -12.18 -0.66
N ILE A 352 -2.77 -10.93 -0.93
CA ILE A 352 -3.48 -10.06 0.02
C ILE A 352 -4.98 -9.93 -0.30
N TYR A 353 -5.37 -10.28 -1.52
CA TYR A 353 -6.75 -10.31 -1.95
C TYR A 353 -6.93 -11.40 -3.01
N ALA A 354 -7.95 -12.24 -2.84
CA ALA A 354 -8.27 -13.32 -3.77
C ALA A 354 -9.77 -13.36 -4.10
N GLU A 355 -10.09 -13.52 -5.38
CA GLU A 355 -11.43 -13.86 -5.86
C GLU A 355 -11.45 -15.32 -6.33
N VAL A 356 -11.87 -16.20 -5.43
CA VAL A 356 -11.92 -17.65 -5.66
C VAL A 356 -13.20 -18.00 -6.40
N ARG A 357 -13.07 -18.57 -7.59
CA ARG A 357 -14.21 -19.03 -8.38
C ARG A 357 -14.55 -20.48 -8.07
N CYS A 358 -15.83 -20.78 -7.90
CA CYS A 358 -16.29 -22.12 -7.52
C CYS A 358 -17.63 -22.47 -8.17
N SER A 359 -17.87 -23.77 -8.32
CA SER A 359 -19.14 -24.33 -8.81
C SER A 359 -19.81 -25.15 -7.70
N PRO A 360 -20.51 -24.54 -6.71
CA PRO A 360 -21.04 -25.28 -5.57
C PRO A 360 -21.97 -26.44 -5.96
N ALA A 361 -22.69 -26.33 -7.07
CA ALA A 361 -23.54 -27.42 -7.57
C ALA A 361 -22.75 -28.68 -7.97
N ASN A 362 -21.47 -28.56 -8.35
CA ASN A 362 -20.62 -29.72 -8.67
C ASN A 362 -20.22 -30.50 -7.42
N TYR A 363 -20.22 -29.86 -6.24
CA TYR A 363 -19.88 -30.46 -4.96
C TYR A 363 -21.11 -30.80 -4.10
N ALA A 364 -22.32 -30.50 -4.60
CA ALA A 364 -23.56 -30.88 -3.95
C ALA A 364 -23.75 -32.41 -4.00
N ASP A 365 -24.43 -32.94 -2.99
CA ASP A 365 -24.72 -34.36 -2.87
C ASP A 365 -26.18 -34.55 -2.41
N PRO A 366 -27.12 -34.69 -3.36
CA PRO A 366 -28.53 -34.92 -3.05
C PRO A 366 -28.75 -36.19 -2.22
N ASP A 367 -27.91 -37.23 -2.39
CA ASP A 367 -28.03 -38.48 -1.64
C ASP A 367 -27.70 -38.31 -0.16
N ARG A 368 -26.96 -37.25 0.18
CA ARG A 368 -26.66 -36.80 1.55
C ARG A 368 -27.49 -35.58 1.98
N ASN A 369 -28.52 -35.21 1.22
CA ASN A 369 -29.32 -34.00 1.44
C ASN A 369 -28.46 -32.72 1.59
N ARG A 370 -27.38 -32.63 0.81
CA ARG A 370 -26.45 -31.50 0.82
C ARG A 370 -26.62 -30.68 -0.45
N SER A 371 -27.25 -29.53 -0.32
CA SER A 371 -27.56 -28.64 -1.44
C SER A 371 -26.34 -27.80 -1.86
N ALA A 372 -26.44 -27.16 -3.02
CA ALA A 372 -25.43 -26.19 -3.46
C ALA A 372 -25.31 -24.98 -2.52
N TRP A 373 -26.39 -24.63 -1.79
CA TRP A 373 -26.37 -23.59 -0.77
C TRP A 373 -25.56 -24.00 0.45
N ASP A 374 -25.71 -25.26 0.91
CA ASP A 374 -24.94 -25.80 2.03
C ASP A 374 -23.44 -25.82 1.68
N VAL A 375 -23.12 -26.29 0.48
CA VAL A 375 -21.74 -26.27 -0.06
C VAL A 375 -21.15 -24.86 -0.05
N LEU A 376 -21.88 -23.88 -0.63
CA LEU A 376 -21.39 -22.51 -0.71
C LEU A 376 -21.24 -21.88 0.68
N SER A 377 -22.16 -22.19 1.60
CA SER A 377 -22.11 -21.74 2.99
C SER A 377 -20.89 -22.33 3.72
N ASP A 378 -20.56 -23.60 3.49
CA ASP A 378 -19.36 -24.25 4.04
C ASP A 378 -18.08 -23.56 3.53
N ILE A 379 -17.97 -23.34 2.22
CA ILE A 379 -16.82 -22.65 1.59
C ILE A 379 -16.63 -21.27 2.22
N ARG A 380 -17.71 -20.47 2.25
CA ARG A 380 -17.68 -19.12 2.83
C ARG A 380 -17.29 -19.15 4.31
N THR A 381 -17.88 -20.06 5.09
CA THR A 381 -17.63 -20.18 6.53
C THR A 381 -16.16 -20.50 6.82
N VAL A 382 -15.55 -21.40 6.06
CA VAL A 382 -14.14 -21.73 6.24
C VAL A 382 -13.24 -20.54 5.91
N PHE A 383 -13.42 -19.89 4.75
CA PHE A 383 -12.62 -18.72 4.41
C PHE A 383 -12.80 -17.57 5.41
N GLN A 384 -14.04 -17.32 5.86
CA GLN A 384 -14.33 -16.31 6.87
C GLN A 384 -13.59 -16.60 8.17
N LYS A 385 -13.67 -17.85 8.66
CA LYS A 385 -12.97 -18.28 9.87
C LYS A 385 -11.45 -18.11 9.75
N CYS A 386 -10.87 -18.51 8.61
CA CYS A 386 -9.43 -18.33 8.38
C CYS A 386 -9.02 -16.86 8.35
N MET A 387 -9.84 -15.98 7.77
CA MET A 387 -9.59 -14.53 7.81
C MET A 387 -9.63 -13.98 9.23
N GLU A 388 -10.63 -14.38 10.03
CA GLU A 388 -10.78 -13.94 11.42
C GLU A 388 -9.62 -14.41 12.30
N GLU A 389 -9.26 -15.69 12.24
CA GLU A 389 -8.19 -16.28 13.05
C GLU A 389 -6.82 -15.62 12.78
N ARG A 390 -6.55 -15.25 11.53
CA ARG A 390 -5.30 -14.58 11.16
C ARG A 390 -5.32 -13.06 11.33
N ARG A 391 -6.50 -12.46 11.55
CA ARG A 391 -6.67 -11.02 11.74
C ARG A 391 -6.02 -10.53 13.03
N GLU A 392 -6.19 -11.28 14.12
CA GLU A 392 -5.74 -10.91 15.46
C GLU A 392 -4.21 -10.81 15.54
N GLY A 393 -3.49 -11.63 14.78
CA GLY A 393 -2.03 -11.63 14.72
C GLY A 393 -1.41 -10.61 13.76
N ASN A 394 -2.21 -9.90 12.97
CA ASN A 394 -1.73 -9.07 11.85
C ASN A 394 -2.28 -7.64 11.89
N GLY A 395 -2.14 -6.98 13.06
CA GLY A 395 -2.52 -5.57 13.22
C GLY A 395 -4.01 -5.28 13.01
N GLY A 396 -4.88 -6.28 13.21
CA GLY A 396 -6.33 -6.14 13.06
C GLY A 396 -6.86 -6.28 11.63
N ARG A 397 -6.08 -6.83 10.69
CA ARG A 397 -6.52 -7.15 9.31
C ARG A 397 -6.11 -8.57 8.89
N PRO A 398 -6.94 -9.30 8.13
CA PRO A 398 -6.53 -10.59 7.60
C PRO A 398 -5.34 -10.40 6.62
N PRO A 399 -4.38 -11.33 6.57
CA PRO A 399 -3.28 -11.30 5.62
C PRO A 399 -3.76 -11.42 4.16
N CYS A 400 -4.83 -12.20 3.93
CA CYS A 400 -5.52 -12.30 2.64
C CYS A 400 -7.02 -12.09 2.83
N HIS A 401 -7.63 -11.17 2.09
CA HIS A 401 -9.08 -11.06 2.01
C HIS A 401 -9.62 -11.90 0.84
N VAL A 402 -10.53 -12.84 1.12
CA VAL A 402 -11.10 -13.75 0.12
C VAL A 402 -12.55 -13.41 -0.17
N ASN A 403 -12.87 -13.32 -1.46
CA ASN A 403 -14.23 -13.25 -1.98
C ASN A 403 -14.50 -14.39 -2.97
N LEU A 404 -15.78 -14.64 -3.23
CA LEU A 404 -16.24 -15.76 -4.05
C LEU A 404 -16.86 -15.28 -5.37
N ILE A 405 -16.58 -16.03 -6.43
CA ILE A 405 -17.25 -15.91 -7.73
C ILE A 405 -17.97 -17.23 -8.02
N ILE A 406 -19.24 -17.17 -8.38
CA ILE A 406 -20.01 -18.38 -8.72
C ILE A 406 -19.89 -18.65 -10.22
N ILE A 407 -19.38 -19.83 -10.56
CA ILE A 407 -19.29 -20.28 -11.94
C ILE A 407 -20.64 -20.83 -12.38
N ALA A 408 -21.16 -20.27 -13.46
CA ALA A 408 -22.18 -20.85 -14.30
C ALA A 408 -21.48 -21.72 -15.37
N THR A 409 -21.63 -23.05 -15.24
CA THR A 409 -20.90 -24.00 -16.09
C THR A 409 -21.58 -24.17 -17.45
N ARG A 410 -20.94 -23.71 -18.54
CA ARG A 410 -21.40 -23.94 -19.92
C ARG A 410 -21.06 -25.34 -20.39
N ARG A 411 -21.97 -25.94 -21.18
CA ARG A 411 -21.85 -27.28 -21.78
C ARG A 411 -22.58 -27.32 -23.11
N ALA A 412 -22.13 -28.16 -24.03
CA ALA A 412 -22.74 -28.30 -25.36
C ALA A 412 -24.05 -29.13 -25.38
N HIS A 413 -24.30 -29.95 -24.35
CA HIS A 413 -25.44 -30.87 -24.28
C HIS A 413 -26.04 -30.94 -22.87
N GLY A 414 -27.30 -31.43 -22.78
CA GLY A 414 -28.02 -31.64 -21.52
C GLY A 414 -28.94 -30.47 -21.12
N ASP A 415 -29.28 -30.39 -19.83
CA ASP A 415 -30.09 -29.30 -19.25
C ASP A 415 -29.25 -28.03 -19.00
N TYR A 416 -28.59 -27.54 -20.05
CA TYR A 416 -27.52 -26.54 -19.90
C TYR A 416 -28.07 -25.15 -19.52
N ARG A 417 -29.16 -24.68 -20.14
CA ARG A 417 -29.75 -23.36 -19.80
C ARG A 417 -30.33 -23.33 -18.38
N ALA A 418 -31.09 -24.35 -17.96
CA ALA A 418 -31.64 -24.34 -16.60
C ALA A 418 -30.56 -24.58 -15.54
N ALA A 419 -29.48 -25.33 -15.85
CA ALA A 419 -28.32 -25.41 -14.98
C ALA A 419 -27.67 -24.03 -14.77
N ILE A 420 -27.44 -23.26 -15.84
CA ILE A 420 -26.95 -21.88 -15.75
C ILE A 420 -27.85 -21.06 -14.82
N SER A 421 -29.16 -21.05 -15.05
CA SER A 421 -30.11 -20.32 -14.20
C SER A 421 -30.02 -20.69 -12.71
N ARG A 422 -29.79 -21.97 -12.37
CA ARG A 422 -29.62 -22.41 -10.98
C ARG A 422 -28.34 -21.84 -10.35
N HIS A 423 -27.23 -21.83 -11.09
CA HIS A 423 -25.98 -21.22 -10.62
C HIS A 423 -26.13 -19.72 -10.38
N LEU A 424 -26.78 -19.01 -11.31
CA LEU A 424 -26.98 -17.57 -11.19
C LEU A 424 -27.94 -17.20 -10.06
N ALA A 425 -29.02 -17.98 -9.87
CA ALA A 425 -29.92 -17.81 -8.75
C ALA A 425 -29.20 -18.00 -7.41
N LEU A 426 -28.32 -19.00 -7.29
CA LEU A 426 -27.50 -19.20 -6.11
C LEU A 426 -26.61 -17.98 -5.81
N ALA A 427 -25.98 -17.41 -6.83
CA ALA A 427 -25.14 -16.22 -6.70
C ALA A 427 -25.93 -14.99 -6.24
N VAL A 428 -27.12 -14.77 -6.82
CA VAL A 428 -28.03 -13.67 -6.43
C VAL A 428 -28.46 -13.83 -4.98
N THR A 429 -28.91 -15.01 -4.58
CA THR A 429 -29.29 -15.29 -3.19
C THR A 429 -28.12 -15.03 -2.24
N ALA A 430 -26.92 -15.53 -2.55
CA ALA A 430 -25.74 -15.31 -1.72
C ALA A 430 -25.38 -13.82 -1.58
N ALA A 431 -25.44 -13.05 -2.68
CA ALA A 431 -25.17 -11.61 -2.67
C ALA A 431 -26.20 -10.82 -1.85
N GLU A 432 -27.45 -11.27 -1.81
CA GLU A 432 -28.49 -10.65 -0.99
C GLU A 432 -28.30 -10.91 0.51
N HIS A 433 -27.73 -12.06 0.89
CA HIS A 433 -27.50 -12.46 2.27
C HIS A 433 -26.13 -12.04 2.84
N TRP A 434 -25.09 -11.93 2.01
CA TRP A 434 -23.71 -11.67 2.45
C TRP A 434 -23.21 -10.32 1.93
N ARG A 435 -23.59 -9.25 2.65
CA ARG A 435 -23.37 -7.86 2.19
C ARG A 435 -22.17 -7.15 2.81
N GLU A 436 -21.68 -7.63 3.94
CA GLU A 436 -20.61 -6.97 4.69
C GLU A 436 -19.29 -7.04 3.91
N GLU A 437 -18.72 -5.87 3.59
CA GLU A 437 -17.52 -5.77 2.74
C GLU A 437 -16.25 -6.30 3.42
N THR A 438 -16.24 -6.37 4.76
CA THR A 438 -15.13 -6.93 5.52
C THR A 438 -15.18 -8.46 5.64
N GLU A 439 -16.27 -9.09 5.21
CA GLU A 439 -16.48 -10.54 5.27
C GLU A 439 -16.34 -11.19 3.89
N CYS A 440 -16.15 -12.51 3.87
CA CYS A 440 -16.20 -13.30 2.65
C CYS A 440 -17.62 -13.30 2.08
N ARG A 441 -17.75 -12.84 0.84
CA ARG A 441 -19.03 -12.71 0.13
C ARG A 441 -18.91 -13.09 -1.35
N VAL A 442 -20.07 -13.28 -1.99
CA VAL A 442 -20.15 -13.44 -3.44
C VAL A 442 -20.11 -12.07 -4.10
N VAL A 443 -19.10 -11.84 -4.94
CA VAL A 443 -18.84 -10.55 -5.60
C VAL A 443 -19.20 -10.53 -7.08
N GLY A 444 -19.36 -11.71 -7.67
CA GLY A 444 -19.70 -11.83 -9.08
C GLY A 444 -20.03 -13.26 -9.50
N VAL A 445 -20.25 -13.39 -10.80
CA VAL A 445 -20.43 -14.66 -11.49
C VAL A 445 -19.43 -14.80 -12.62
N ASP A 446 -19.12 -16.04 -12.98
CA ASP A 446 -18.29 -16.42 -14.11
C ASP A 446 -19.08 -17.31 -15.06
N LEU A 447 -18.84 -17.22 -16.37
CA LEU A 447 -19.25 -18.23 -17.34
C LEU A 447 -18.00 -19.03 -17.75
N ALA A 448 -17.92 -20.28 -17.31
CA ALA A 448 -16.76 -21.14 -17.52
C ALA A 448 -17.17 -22.57 -17.93
N GLY A 449 -16.19 -23.40 -18.27
CA GLY A 449 -16.38 -24.72 -18.87
C GLY A 449 -15.99 -24.72 -20.34
N TYR A 450 -16.20 -25.84 -21.03
CA TYR A 450 -15.67 -26.04 -22.38
C TYR A 450 -16.16 -24.96 -23.36
N GLU A 451 -15.21 -24.18 -23.89
CA GLU A 451 -15.45 -23.11 -24.85
C GLU A 451 -15.47 -23.64 -26.28
N ASP A 452 -16.60 -23.45 -26.96
CA ASP A 452 -16.71 -23.58 -28.40
C ASP A 452 -17.79 -22.63 -28.97
N GLU A 453 -17.94 -22.62 -30.29
CA GLU A 453 -18.92 -21.77 -30.99
C GLU A 453 -20.38 -21.99 -30.52
N ARG A 454 -20.69 -23.18 -29.98
CA ARG A 454 -22.04 -23.57 -29.51
C ARG A 454 -22.28 -23.19 -28.06
N THR A 455 -21.23 -22.88 -27.31
CA THR A 455 -21.30 -22.43 -25.91
C THR A 455 -20.91 -20.96 -25.74
N ARG A 456 -20.95 -20.17 -26.84
CA ARG A 456 -20.67 -18.73 -26.82
C ARG A 456 -21.56 -17.96 -25.83
N PRO A 457 -21.04 -16.90 -25.19
CA PRO A 457 -21.74 -16.17 -24.12
C PRO A 457 -23.16 -15.70 -24.44
N HIS A 458 -23.42 -15.28 -25.67
CA HIS A 458 -24.72 -14.70 -26.06
C HIS A 458 -25.92 -15.64 -25.94
N TYR A 459 -25.69 -16.96 -25.97
CA TYR A 459 -26.75 -17.95 -25.76
C TYR A 459 -27.32 -17.91 -24.34
N PHE A 460 -26.61 -17.31 -23.39
CA PHE A 460 -26.97 -17.23 -21.97
C PHE A 460 -27.44 -15.85 -21.53
N ARG A 461 -27.62 -14.91 -22.46
CA ARG A 461 -27.93 -13.51 -22.16
C ARG A 461 -29.14 -13.35 -21.25
N ASP A 462 -30.20 -14.07 -21.55
CA ASP A 462 -31.47 -13.95 -20.83
C ASP A 462 -31.30 -14.36 -19.36
N GLU A 463 -30.56 -15.44 -19.11
CA GLU A 463 -30.27 -15.96 -17.77
C GLU A 463 -29.45 -14.96 -16.92
N PHE A 464 -28.53 -14.23 -17.54
CA PHE A 464 -27.70 -13.22 -16.85
C PHE A 464 -28.46 -11.94 -16.47
N THR A 465 -29.68 -11.75 -16.96
CA THR A 465 -30.49 -10.55 -16.67
C THR A 465 -30.66 -10.31 -15.16
N ALA A 466 -30.85 -11.36 -14.36
CA ALA A 466 -31.03 -11.23 -12.91
C ALA A 466 -29.74 -10.75 -12.22
N VAL A 467 -28.58 -11.27 -12.63
CA VAL A 467 -27.26 -10.89 -12.12
C VAL A 467 -27.04 -9.38 -12.31
N HIS A 468 -27.35 -8.87 -13.50
CA HIS A 468 -27.23 -7.45 -13.80
C HIS A 468 -28.12 -6.57 -12.94
N ARG A 469 -29.37 -7.00 -12.69
CA ARG A 469 -30.33 -6.26 -11.87
C ARG A 469 -29.94 -6.19 -10.40
N CYS A 470 -29.22 -7.19 -9.90
CA CYS A 470 -28.69 -7.22 -8.53
C CYS A 470 -27.30 -6.59 -8.40
N GLY A 471 -26.73 -6.07 -9.49
CA GLY A 471 -25.45 -5.35 -9.48
C GLY A 471 -24.21 -6.24 -9.31
N LEU A 472 -24.37 -7.57 -9.37
CA LEU A 472 -23.25 -8.51 -9.35
C LEU A 472 -22.35 -8.30 -10.57
N ALA A 473 -21.04 -8.39 -10.35
CA ALA A 473 -20.08 -8.30 -11.43
C ALA A 473 -20.06 -9.59 -12.27
N VAL A 474 -19.66 -9.48 -13.53
CA VAL A 474 -19.58 -10.61 -14.46
C VAL A 474 -18.14 -10.71 -14.98
N THR A 475 -17.54 -11.88 -14.86
CA THR A 475 -16.38 -12.31 -15.65
C THR A 475 -16.81 -13.46 -16.56
N VAL A 476 -16.08 -13.71 -17.64
CA VAL A 476 -16.40 -14.77 -18.60
C VAL A 476 -15.11 -15.36 -19.14
N HIS A 477 -14.95 -16.68 -19.10
CA HIS A 477 -13.92 -17.35 -19.90
C HIS A 477 -14.26 -17.18 -21.37
N ALA A 478 -13.48 -16.37 -22.07
CA ALA A 478 -13.66 -16.14 -23.50
C ALA A 478 -12.33 -15.98 -24.22
N GLY A 479 -12.24 -16.55 -25.42
CA GLY A 479 -11.05 -16.48 -26.26
C GLY A 479 -9.89 -17.34 -25.75
N GLU A 480 -10.19 -18.38 -24.99
CA GLU A 480 -9.22 -19.39 -24.56
C GLU A 480 -9.09 -20.52 -25.60
N ASN A 481 -10.23 -20.97 -26.14
CA ASN A 481 -10.32 -22.03 -27.14
C ASN A 481 -11.20 -21.62 -28.36
N ASP A 482 -11.87 -20.46 -28.30
CA ASP A 482 -12.62 -19.86 -29.42
C ASP A 482 -11.95 -18.55 -29.90
N ASP A 483 -12.42 -18.00 -31.01
CA ASP A 483 -11.93 -16.76 -31.62
C ASP A 483 -12.40 -15.49 -30.86
N ALA A 484 -12.04 -14.31 -31.36
CA ALA A 484 -12.43 -13.03 -30.77
C ALA A 484 -13.95 -12.81 -30.69
N GLU A 485 -14.78 -13.52 -31.46
CA GLU A 485 -16.24 -13.39 -31.38
C GLU A 485 -16.75 -13.80 -30.01
N ALA A 486 -16.17 -14.84 -29.38
CA ALA A 486 -16.53 -15.21 -28.01
C ALA A 486 -16.31 -14.04 -27.03
N ILE A 487 -15.23 -13.29 -27.20
CA ILE A 487 -14.92 -12.11 -26.37
C ILE A 487 -15.89 -10.96 -26.68
N TRP A 488 -16.23 -10.71 -27.96
CA TRP A 488 -17.30 -9.76 -28.32
C TRP A 488 -18.61 -10.10 -27.59
N ARG A 489 -19.02 -11.36 -27.62
CA ARG A 489 -20.24 -11.83 -26.95
C ARG A 489 -20.15 -11.68 -25.44
N ALA A 490 -19.00 -11.96 -24.83
CA ALA A 490 -18.80 -11.75 -23.40
C ALA A 490 -18.98 -10.27 -23.02
N VAL A 491 -18.31 -9.36 -23.74
CA VAL A 491 -18.32 -7.93 -23.43
C VAL A 491 -19.69 -7.29 -23.69
N PHE A 492 -20.28 -7.53 -24.86
CA PHE A 492 -21.43 -6.75 -25.32
C PHE A 492 -22.78 -7.39 -25.02
N ASP A 493 -22.82 -8.72 -24.85
CA ASP A 493 -24.07 -9.42 -24.56
C ASP A 493 -24.21 -9.76 -23.08
N LEU A 494 -23.10 -10.11 -22.40
CA LEU A 494 -23.10 -10.40 -20.96
C LEU A 494 -22.54 -9.26 -20.10
N ASN A 495 -22.18 -8.11 -20.69
CA ASN A 495 -21.63 -6.96 -19.96
C ASN A 495 -20.44 -7.34 -19.05
N ALA A 496 -19.59 -8.26 -19.52
CA ALA A 496 -18.45 -8.74 -18.75
C ALA A 496 -17.51 -7.58 -18.39
N ARG A 497 -17.19 -7.47 -17.10
CA ARG A 497 -16.23 -6.48 -16.56
C ARG A 497 -14.80 -7.00 -16.61
N ARG A 498 -14.63 -8.33 -16.71
CA ARG A 498 -13.36 -9.01 -16.95
C ARG A 498 -13.56 -10.17 -17.90
N ILE A 499 -12.49 -10.54 -18.60
CA ILE A 499 -12.42 -11.68 -19.51
C ILE A 499 -11.36 -12.65 -18.97
N GLY A 500 -11.76 -13.90 -18.72
CA GLY A 500 -10.87 -15.01 -18.42
C GLY A 500 -10.08 -15.40 -19.67
N HIS A 501 -8.74 -15.43 -19.54
CA HIS A 501 -7.77 -15.70 -20.60
C HIS A 501 -7.71 -14.63 -21.71
N GLY A 502 -8.74 -14.48 -22.55
CA GLY A 502 -8.77 -13.44 -23.60
C GLY A 502 -7.62 -13.54 -24.61
N LEU A 503 -7.13 -14.75 -24.89
CA LEU A 503 -5.93 -14.97 -25.69
C LEU A 503 -6.08 -14.51 -27.14
N THR A 504 -7.30 -14.55 -27.67
CA THR A 504 -7.61 -14.18 -29.06
C THR A 504 -8.06 -12.72 -29.21
N LEU A 505 -7.96 -11.89 -28.17
CA LEU A 505 -8.41 -10.48 -28.20
C LEU A 505 -7.75 -9.66 -29.31
N ASP A 506 -6.48 -9.91 -29.66
CA ASP A 506 -5.78 -9.22 -30.74
C ASP A 506 -6.21 -9.60 -32.16
N GLN A 507 -7.05 -10.63 -32.34
CA GLN A 507 -7.63 -10.94 -33.64
C GLN A 507 -8.59 -9.83 -34.13
N SER A 508 -9.02 -8.92 -33.24
CA SER A 508 -9.79 -7.72 -33.60
C SER A 508 -9.21 -6.47 -32.93
N ARG A 509 -8.68 -5.55 -33.75
CA ARG A 509 -8.14 -4.28 -33.26
C ARG A 509 -9.20 -3.39 -32.61
N GLU A 510 -10.42 -3.40 -33.16
CA GLU A 510 -11.57 -2.65 -32.65
C GLU A 510 -12.00 -3.17 -31.28
N LEU A 511 -12.02 -4.49 -31.10
CA LEU A 511 -12.34 -5.10 -29.81
C LEU A 511 -11.28 -4.77 -28.77
N LEU A 512 -10.00 -4.91 -29.11
CA LEU A 512 -8.88 -4.59 -28.24
C LEU A 512 -8.97 -3.15 -27.72
N ARG A 513 -9.18 -2.19 -28.62
CA ARG A 513 -9.41 -0.78 -28.25
C ARG A 513 -10.62 -0.62 -27.35
N SER A 514 -11.74 -1.25 -27.67
CA SER A 514 -12.95 -1.17 -26.84
C SER A 514 -12.74 -1.76 -25.44
N VAL A 515 -11.92 -2.80 -25.30
CA VAL A 515 -11.58 -3.42 -24.00
C VAL A 515 -10.69 -2.47 -23.19
N ALA A 516 -9.67 -1.88 -23.82
CA ALA A 516 -8.78 -0.90 -23.20
C ALA A 516 -9.53 0.38 -22.75
N ASP A 517 -10.28 1.02 -23.66
CA ASP A 517 -10.99 2.28 -23.38
C ASP A 517 -12.04 2.16 -22.27
N ARG A 518 -12.69 0.99 -22.17
CA ARG A 518 -13.67 0.69 -21.12
C ARG A 518 -13.01 0.18 -19.84
N GLY A 519 -11.71 -0.07 -19.87
CA GLY A 519 -10.95 -0.61 -18.76
C GLY A 519 -11.44 -1.97 -18.28
N ILE A 520 -11.89 -2.82 -19.22
CA ILE A 520 -12.28 -4.21 -18.98
C ILE A 520 -11.00 -5.00 -18.69
N GLY A 521 -11.00 -5.76 -17.60
CA GLY A 521 -9.83 -6.56 -17.21
C GLY A 521 -9.65 -7.80 -18.06
N VAL A 522 -8.41 -8.22 -18.28
CA VAL A 522 -8.10 -9.50 -18.95
C VAL A 522 -7.23 -10.34 -18.02
N GLU A 523 -7.79 -11.47 -17.59
CA GLU A 523 -7.22 -12.36 -16.58
C GLU A 523 -6.35 -13.42 -17.28
N LEU A 524 -5.06 -13.14 -17.45
CA LEU A 524 -4.13 -14.06 -18.10
C LEU A 524 -3.55 -15.06 -17.09
N CYS A 525 -3.33 -16.29 -17.53
CA CYS A 525 -2.94 -17.42 -16.68
C CYS A 525 -1.72 -18.12 -17.29
N PRO A 526 -0.48 -17.59 -17.10
CA PRO A 526 0.72 -18.00 -17.82
C PRO A 526 0.96 -19.51 -17.94
N TYR A 527 0.92 -20.24 -16.83
CA TYR A 527 1.13 -21.69 -16.86
C TYR A 527 0.00 -22.43 -17.57
N ALA A 528 -1.26 -22.16 -17.21
CA ALA A 528 -2.41 -22.80 -17.84
C ALA A 528 -2.44 -22.51 -19.35
N ASN A 529 -2.22 -21.26 -19.75
CA ASN A 529 -2.20 -20.87 -21.16
C ASN A 529 -1.03 -21.51 -21.93
N PHE A 530 0.15 -21.65 -21.31
CA PHE A 530 1.25 -22.41 -21.90
C PHE A 530 0.91 -23.89 -22.05
N GLN A 531 0.40 -24.54 -21.00
CA GLN A 531 0.04 -25.95 -20.99
C GLN A 531 -1.08 -26.29 -21.99
N ILE A 532 -2.02 -25.37 -22.20
CA ILE A 532 -3.18 -25.56 -23.09
C ILE A 532 -2.86 -25.17 -24.53
N ARG A 533 -2.14 -24.06 -24.77
CA ARG A 533 -1.95 -23.47 -26.10
C ARG A 533 -0.52 -23.57 -26.64
N GLY A 534 0.48 -23.76 -25.79
CA GLY A 534 1.86 -24.03 -26.19
C GLY A 534 2.62 -22.80 -26.67
N TYR A 535 2.41 -21.64 -26.04
CA TYR A 535 3.12 -20.42 -26.41
C TYR A 535 4.64 -20.60 -26.33
N PRO A 536 5.40 -20.09 -27.31
CA PRO A 536 6.85 -20.29 -27.35
C PRO A 536 7.53 -19.56 -26.19
N LEU A 537 8.58 -20.19 -25.63
CA LEU A 537 9.46 -19.56 -24.66
C LEU A 537 10.54 -18.71 -25.36
N ALA A 538 11.12 -17.76 -24.63
CA ALA A 538 12.23 -16.94 -25.10
C ALA A 538 13.33 -17.75 -25.80
N GLY A 539 13.66 -17.41 -27.04
CA GLY A 539 14.71 -18.07 -27.83
C GLY A 539 14.25 -19.29 -28.64
N GLN A 540 12.97 -19.66 -28.60
CA GLN A 540 12.35 -20.61 -29.52
C GLN A 540 11.85 -19.86 -30.79
N SER A 541 11.82 -20.53 -31.94
CA SER A 541 11.77 -19.90 -33.28
C SER A 541 10.60 -18.92 -33.51
N ASP A 542 10.88 -17.83 -34.24
CA ASP A 542 9.87 -16.84 -34.69
C ASP A 542 8.84 -17.37 -35.71
N ASP A 543 9.02 -18.59 -36.25
CA ASP A 543 8.09 -19.24 -37.20
C ASP A 543 6.99 -20.06 -36.50
N ASP A 544 6.76 -19.82 -35.21
CA ASP A 544 5.67 -20.45 -34.46
C ASP A 544 4.31 -19.86 -34.88
N ARG A 545 3.46 -20.68 -35.50
CA ARG A 545 2.09 -20.32 -35.91
C ARG A 545 1.20 -19.85 -34.74
N ARG A 546 1.57 -20.15 -33.48
CA ARG A 546 0.84 -19.73 -32.28
C ARG A 546 1.06 -18.26 -31.91
N GLY A 547 2.14 -17.64 -32.41
CA GLY A 547 2.52 -16.29 -32.05
C GLY A 547 3.06 -16.15 -30.62
N GLN A 548 3.44 -14.92 -30.25
CA GLN A 548 3.94 -14.62 -28.91
C GLN A 548 2.81 -14.53 -27.88
N TYR A 549 3.12 -14.81 -26.62
CA TYR A 549 2.14 -14.66 -25.53
C TYR A 549 1.67 -13.20 -25.42
N PRO A 550 0.35 -12.92 -25.36
CA PRO A 550 -0.17 -11.57 -25.61
C PRO A 550 0.03 -10.57 -24.46
N LEU A 551 0.46 -11.03 -23.28
CA LEU A 551 0.53 -10.22 -22.05
C LEU A 551 1.22 -8.86 -22.24
N LEU A 552 2.46 -8.87 -22.76
CA LEU A 552 3.24 -7.63 -22.89
C LEU A 552 2.65 -6.70 -23.94
N ARG A 553 2.15 -7.25 -25.06
CA ARG A 553 1.47 -6.48 -26.11
C ARG A 553 0.22 -5.79 -25.56
N TYR A 554 -0.64 -6.54 -24.87
CA TYR A 554 -1.86 -6.00 -24.27
C TYR A 554 -1.55 -4.90 -23.25
N LEU A 555 -0.54 -5.10 -22.41
CA LEU A 555 -0.11 -4.09 -21.45
C LEU A 555 0.36 -2.80 -22.12
N ARG A 556 1.01 -2.88 -23.29
CA ARG A 556 1.47 -1.71 -24.06
C ARG A 556 0.36 -1.03 -24.86
N GLU A 557 -0.77 -1.69 -25.08
CA GLU A 557 -1.98 -1.13 -25.69
C GLU A 557 -3.02 -0.72 -24.62
N ASP A 558 -2.57 -0.46 -23.39
CA ASP A 558 -3.37 0.00 -22.24
C ASP A 558 -4.51 -0.93 -21.83
N VAL A 559 -4.48 -2.21 -22.24
CA VAL A 559 -5.39 -3.23 -21.72
C VAL A 559 -5.00 -3.54 -20.28
N ARG A 560 -6.00 -3.57 -19.38
CA ARG A 560 -5.81 -3.94 -17.96
C ARG A 560 -5.61 -5.45 -17.79
N VAL A 561 -4.47 -5.95 -18.23
CA VAL A 561 -4.06 -7.34 -18.04
C VAL A 561 -3.61 -7.61 -16.62
N THR A 562 -3.93 -8.80 -16.13
CA THR A 562 -3.52 -9.34 -14.83
C THR A 562 -2.90 -10.73 -15.03
N VAL A 563 -2.08 -11.18 -14.08
CA VAL A 563 -1.51 -12.54 -14.06
C VAL A 563 -2.11 -13.30 -12.89
N ASN A 564 -2.58 -14.51 -13.15
CA ASN A 564 -3.37 -15.33 -12.23
C ASN A 564 -2.94 -16.80 -12.34
N THR A 565 -3.41 -17.63 -11.41
CA THR A 565 -3.03 -19.05 -11.34
C THR A 565 -3.91 -20.00 -12.15
N ASP A 566 -5.16 -19.64 -12.40
CA ASP A 566 -6.20 -20.54 -12.90
C ASP A 566 -6.44 -21.74 -11.97
N ASN A 567 -5.71 -22.84 -12.18
CA ASN A 567 -5.80 -24.04 -11.35
C ASN A 567 -4.43 -24.36 -10.72
N ILE A 568 -4.18 -23.88 -9.49
CA ILE A 568 -2.87 -23.97 -8.80
C ILE A 568 -2.29 -25.40 -8.82
N GLY A 569 -3.09 -26.39 -8.48
CA GLY A 569 -2.70 -27.79 -8.43
C GLY A 569 -2.59 -28.42 -9.80
N ILE A 570 -3.53 -28.16 -10.71
CA ILE A 570 -3.44 -28.72 -12.07
C ILE A 570 -2.19 -28.18 -12.74
N SER A 571 -1.98 -26.86 -12.74
CA SER A 571 -0.79 -26.23 -13.33
C SER A 571 0.49 -26.44 -12.52
N ALA A 572 0.42 -27.00 -11.31
CA ALA A 572 1.53 -27.19 -10.38
C ALA A 572 2.40 -25.93 -10.22
N ALA A 573 1.73 -24.77 -10.08
CA ALA A 573 2.38 -23.46 -10.06
C ALA A 573 1.62 -22.48 -9.16
N SER A 574 2.37 -21.79 -8.29
CA SER A 574 1.83 -20.69 -7.47
C SER A 574 1.67 -19.40 -8.28
N LEU A 575 1.08 -18.36 -7.67
CA LEU A 575 1.01 -17.05 -8.29
C LEU A 575 2.40 -16.41 -8.48
N THR A 576 3.33 -16.67 -7.55
CA THR A 576 4.74 -16.27 -7.69
C THR A 576 5.37 -16.92 -8.92
N ASP A 577 5.10 -18.22 -9.13
CA ASP A 577 5.63 -18.94 -10.29
C ASP A 577 5.04 -18.41 -11.59
N ASN A 578 3.74 -18.10 -11.63
CA ASN A 578 3.08 -17.50 -12.80
C ASN A 578 3.67 -16.13 -13.15
N LEU A 579 3.96 -15.26 -12.18
CA LEU A 579 4.58 -13.95 -12.43
C LEU A 579 6.02 -14.08 -12.97
N LEU A 580 6.80 -15.03 -12.46
CA LEU A 580 8.14 -15.30 -12.98
C LEU A 580 8.08 -15.94 -14.38
N PHE A 581 7.15 -16.87 -14.59
CA PHE A 581 6.98 -17.55 -15.87
C PHE A 581 6.47 -16.60 -16.96
N ALA A 582 5.67 -15.59 -16.60
CA ALA A 582 5.28 -14.51 -17.52
C ALA A 582 6.50 -13.82 -18.16
N ALA A 583 7.62 -13.64 -17.44
CA ALA A 583 8.84 -13.08 -18.03
C ALA A 583 9.58 -14.05 -18.97
N LYS A 584 9.39 -15.37 -18.81
CA LYS A 584 9.88 -16.38 -19.77
C LYS A 584 9.08 -16.36 -21.07
N LEU A 585 7.76 -16.12 -20.97
CA LEU A 585 6.84 -15.98 -22.10
C LEU A 585 6.94 -14.61 -22.79
N CYS A 586 7.41 -13.58 -22.08
CA CYS A 586 7.48 -12.20 -22.57
C CYS A 586 8.87 -11.60 -22.29
N PRO A 587 9.86 -11.84 -23.17
CA PRO A 587 11.16 -11.19 -23.07
C PRO A 587 11.03 -9.67 -22.98
N GLY A 588 11.71 -9.07 -22.00
CA GLY A 588 11.65 -7.62 -21.77
C GLY A 588 10.53 -7.16 -20.83
N LEU A 589 9.71 -8.07 -20.29
CA LEU A 589 8.80 -7.75 -19.19
C LEU A 589 9.60 -7.22 -18.00
N THR A 590 9.33 -5.99 -17.57
CA THR A 590 10.10 -5.33 -16.51
C THR A 590 9.51 -5.58 -15.13
N ARG A 591 10.28 -5.30 -14.08
CA ARG A 591 9.79 -5.34 -12.69
C ARG A 591 8.70 -4.28 -12.46
N LEU A 592 8.82 -3.11 -13.10
CA LEU A 592 7.80 -2.07 -13.09
C LEU A 592 6.51 -2.55 -13.76
N ASP A 593 6.62 -3.31 -14.84
CA ASP A 593 5.46 -3.93 -15.49
C ASP A 593 4.78 -4.95 -14.56
N LEU A 594 5.51 -5.73 -13.75
CA LEU A 594 4.87 -6.56 -12.73
C LEU A 594 4.05 -5.74 -11.73
N LEU A 595 4.56 -4.59 -11.29
CA LEU A 595 3.79 -3.69 -10.42
C LEU A 595 2.56 -3.11 -11.15
N ARG A 596 2.64 -2.85 -12.46
CA ARG A 596 1.48 -2.46 -13.29
C ARG A 596 0.44 -3.58 -13.38
N LEU A 597 0.85 -4.84 -13.57
CA LEU A 597 -0.07 -5.98 -13.56
C LEU A 597 -0.84 -6.08 -12.23
N GLN A 598 -0.16 -5.83 -11.12
CA GLN A 598 -0.78 -5.87 -9.78
C GLN A 598 -1.69 -4.65 -9.56
N ARG A 599 -1.30 -3.47 -10.05
CA ARG A 599 -2.16 -2.29 -10.08
C ARG A 599 -3.44 -2.54 -10.88
N ASN A 600 -3.32 -3.12 -12.08
CA ASN A 600 -4.46 -3.51 -12.92
C ASN A 600 -5.37 -4.52 -12.19
N ALA A 601 -4.79 -5.47 -11.46
CA ALA A 601 -5.56 -6.41 -10.67
C ALA A 601 -6.40 -5.70 -9.60
N VAL A 602 -5.82 -4.77 -8.83
CA VAL A 602 -6.62 -3.97 -7.88
C VAL A 602 -7.71 -3.16 -8.60
N GLU A 603 -7.42 -2.58 -9.76
CA GLU A 603 -8.39 -1.78 -10.53
C GLU A 603 -9.51 -2.60 -11.19
N THR A 604 -9.31 -3.89 -11.41
CA THR A 604 -10.32 -4.76 -12.03
C THR A 604 -10.98 -5.69 -11.01
N ALA A 605 -10.52 -5.72 -9.76
CA ALA A 605 -11.15 -6.45 -8.67
C ALA A 605 -12.63 -6.03 -8.49
N PHE A 606 -13.49 -6.99 -8.18
CA PHE A 606 -14.91 -6.83 -7.88
C PHE A 606 -15.12 -6.32 -6.44
N ALA A 607 -14.40 -5.25 -6.12
CA ALA A 607 -14.44 -4.51 -4.89
C ALA A 607 -15.15 -3.16 -5.09
N SER A 608 -15.75 -2.60 -4.02
CA SER A 608 -16.23 -1.22 -4.08
C SER A 608 -15.08 -0.25 -4.30
N ALA A 609 -15.40 0.99 -4.68
CA ALA A 609 -14.40 2.04 -4.75
C ALA A 609 -13.64 2.20 -3.43
N THR A 610 -14.32 2.11 -2.28
CA THR A 610 -13.69 2.24 -0.96
C THR A 610 -12.70 1.11 -0.68
N ALA A 611 -13.12 -0.14 -0.87
CA ALA A 611 -12.25 -1.30 -0.70
C ALA A 611 -11.04 -1.25 -1.66
N ARG A 612 -11.25 -0.86 -2.92
CA ARG A 612 -10.18 -0.67 -3.90
C ARG A 612 -9.15 0.37 -3.49
N HIS A 613 -9.59 1.55 -3.03
CA HIS A 613 -8.67 2.56 -2.51
C HIS A 613 -7.93 2.07 -1.25
N GLY A 614 -8.60 1.27 -0.41
CA GLY A 614 -7.98 0.60 0.73
C GLY A 614 -6.87 -0.36 0.30
N LEU A 615 -7.15 -1.24 -0.68
CA LEU A 615 -6.20 -2.19 -1.25
C LEU A 615 -5.02 -1.47 -1.90
N LEU A 616 -5.23 -0.38 -2.64
CA LEU A 616 -4.13 0.39 -3.26
C LEU A 616 -3.18 0.98 -2.22
N ARG A 617 -3.71 1.56 -1.13
CA ARG A 617 -2.88 2.09 -0.05
C ARG A 617 -2.11 0.97 0.66
N GLU A 618 -2.79 -0.15 0.90
CA GLU A 618 -2.18 -1.32 1.53
C GLU A 618 -1.06 -1.90 0.66
N TYR A 619 -1.31 -2.05 -0.63
CA TYR A 619 -0.32 -2.53 -1.59
C TYR A 619 0.90 -1.61 -1.62
N SER A 620 0.69 -0.28 -1.66
CA SER A 620 1.79 0.70 -1.67
C SER A 620 2.65 0.62 -0.41
N ARG A 621 2.03 0.47 0.77
CA ARG A 621 2.73 0.23 2.04
C ARG A 621 3.56 -1.05 2.00
N LEU A 622 2.97 -2.15 1.54
CA LEU A 622 3.61 -3.47 1.52
C LEU A 622 4.73 -3.57 0.48
N ILE A 623 4.65 -2.86 -0.66
CA ILE A 623 5.79 -2.78 -1.60
C ILE A 623 6.99 -2.12 -0.92
N GLU A 624 6.79 -1.00 -0.19
CA GLU A 624 7.89 -0.35 0.54
C GLU A 624 8.52 -1.27 1.58
N GLU A 625 7.71 -2.07 2.28
CA GLU A 625 8.20 -3.03 3.27
C GLU A 625 8.93 -4.21 2.65
N ALA A 626 8.46 -4.72 1.51
CA ALA A 626 9.14 -5.78 0.77
C ALA A 626 10.45 -5.31 0.11
N TRP A 627 10.62 -4.01 -0.09
CA TRP A 627 11.82 -3.41 -0.66
C TRP A 627 12.93 -3.16 0.38
N ARG A 628 12.56 -2.70 1.58
CA ARG A 628 13.49 -2.45 2.70
C ARG A 628 13.99 -3.74 3.30
#